data_AF-A0A1C6IQ87-F1
#
_entry.id   AF-A0A1C6IQ87-F1
#
_cell.length_a   1.000
_cell.length_b   1.000
_cell.length_c   1.000
_cell.angle_alpha   90.00
_cell.angle_beta   90.00
_cell.angle_gamma   90.00
#
_symmetry.space_group_name_H-M   'P 1'
#
loop_
_entity.id
_entity.type
_entity.pdbx_description
1 polymer ?
#
loop_
_entity_poly.entity_id
_entity_poly.type
_entity_poly.pdbx_seq_one_letter_code
_entity_poly.pdbx_strand_id
1 'polypeptide(L)'
;MTKRVKMVVAYDGTNYCGWQKQPNGICIEEVLNRELSKLLNEPIEVIGASRTDSGVHARGNIAVFDTHARMPADKICIALNQRLPKDIVIQESCEVAPDYHPRKRNTRKTYEYRILNRRVPLPDQRLNSYFYYYALDVDKMREAAQYLVGEHDFKSFCSIRTQVEDTVRRIYSITIKNNEDDRIDIRISGNGFLYNMVRIIVGSLVKVGCGFWKPEQIKEALEARDRSKAGPKAPAEGLTLISIEEETLPAVIREENEHWSYRINQGEIESFGKAYIQIYACDECDFERLLLRLVKHASRNGAAQIHVRDNTGHLKIGYQAEYFSFDTSYNQWKLAKTTKVDSKTNGVAIQAVSLDTSDSELVEEYCNLENECFKQVPGGVKRTSKQLLLDIAEGEQCFSLCKGDAQVGFFSAKKIKNEETGEEFFELESLGVSEAFRNQGIGKEGLLMFEQLAAENGYEKLSMICADSNPAIYLYERLGYQKEKMLSTWYMTRDKKRDLYEQENKQ
;
A
#
# COMPACT_ATOMS: atom_id res chain seq x y z
N MET A 1 -32.05 -5.23 -11.81
CA MET A 1 -30.68 -5.45 -11.31
C MET A 1 -30.34 -4.29 -10.39
N THR A 2 -29.76 -4.57 -9.23
CA THR A 2 -29.25 -3.54 -8.32
C THR A 2 -28.00 -2.93 -8.94
N LYS A 3 -27.89 -1.60 -8.95
CA LYS A 3 -26.69 -0.89 -9.38
C LYS A 3 -26.11 -0.13 -8.19
N ARG A 4 -24.78 0.02 -8.17
CA ARG A 4 -24.08 0.90 -7.21
C ARG A 4 -23.70 2.19 -7.92
N VAL A 5 -24.13 3.32 -7.36
CA VAL A 5 -23.88 4.64 -7.94
C VAL A 5 -22.91 5.40 -7.05
N LYS A 6 -21.82 5.90 -7.64
CA LYS A 6 -20.90 6.86 -7.03
C LYS A 6 -21.34 8.27 -7.38
N MET A 7 -21.25 9.17 -6.41
CA MET A 7 -21.47 10.61 -6.58
C MET A 7 -20.30 11.42 -6.05
N VAL A 8 -20.00 12.53 -6.72
CA VAL A 8 -19.13 13.59 -6.21
C VAL A 8 -20.01 14.71 -5.68
N VAL A 9 -19.86 15.05 -4.40
CA VAL A 9 -20.73 15.95 -3.65
C VAL A 9 -19.93 17.18 -3.20
N ALA A 10 -20.40 18.36 -3.60
CA ALA A 10 -19.94 19.65 -3.09
C ALA A 10 -21.00 20.23 -2.13
N TYR A 11 -20.57 20.89 -1.07
CA TYR A 11 -21.48 21.55 -0.14
C TYR A 11 -20.81 22.70 0.63
N ASP A 12 -21.63 23.69 0.97
CA ASP A 12 -21.34 24.66 2.02
C ASP A 12 -21.79 24.07 3.37
N GLY A 13 -20.82 23.77 4.25
CA GLY A 13 -21.05 23.12 5.54
C GLY A 13 -21.64 24.03 6.63
N THR A 14 -21.82 25.34 6.37
CA THR A 14 -22.19 26.33 7.40
C THR A 14 -23.44 25.94 8.20
N ASN A 15 -24.48 25.46 7.51
CA ASN A 15 -25.79 25.16 8.11
C ASN A 15 -25.94 23.71 8.62
N TYR A 16 -24.86 22.94 8.61
CA TYR A 16 -24.90 21.49 8.81
C TYR A 16 -24.03 21.04 9.96
N CYS A 17 -24.49 20.05 10.72
CA CYS A 17 -23.75 19.39 11.80
C CYS A 17 -22.69 18.39 11.27
N GLY A 18 -22.10 18.69 10.12
CA GLY A 18 -21.11 17.88 9.43
C GLY A 18 -21.72 16.90 8.45
N TRP A 19 -20.90 15.95 8.01
CA TRP A 19 -21.32 14.94 7.03
C TRP A 19 -22.30 13.93 7.62
N GLN A 20 -21.90 13.27 8.72
CA GLN A 20 -22.54 12.05 9.19
C GLN A 20 -23.80 12.34 9.98
N LYS A 21 -24.87 11.58 9.75
CA LYS A 21 -26.12 11.65 10.52
C LYS A 21 -25.86 11.52 12.02
N GLN A 22 -26.36 12.48 12.81
CA GLN A 22 -26.26 12.53 14.26
C GLN A 22 -27.57 13.06 14.88
N PRO A 23 -27.84 12.82 16.18
CA PRO A 23 -29.08 13.27 16.83
C PRO A 23 -29.19 14.80 16.96
N ASN A 24 -28.08 15.51 16.82
CA ASN A 24 -27.92 16.88 17.29
C ASN A 24 -28.24 17.95 16.23
N GLY A 25 -28.60 17.56 15.01
CA GLY A 25 -28.97 18.50 13.95
C GLY A 25 -28.86 17.92 12.55
N ILE A 26 -29.26 18.74 11.56
CA ILE A 26 -29.30 18.35 10.15
C ILE A 26 -27.88 18.13 9.62
N CYS A 27 -27.66 17.01 8.95
CA CYS A 27 -26.36 16.63 8.37
C CYS A 27 -26.47 16.42 6.86
N ILE A 28 -25.34 16.45 6.15
CA ILE A 28 -25.30 16.26 4.69
C ILE A 28 -25.85 14.89 4.29
N GLU A 29 -25.45 13.82 4.99
CA GLU A 29 -25.92 12.45 4.77
C GLU A 29 -27.45 12.34 4.88
N GLU A 30 -28.06 13.02 5.86
CA GLU A 30 -29.50 12.99 6.07
C GLU A 30 -30.26 13.64 4.91
N VAL A 31 -29.78 14.80 4.43
CA VAL A 31 -30.39 15.50 3.29
C VAL A 31 -30.27 14.65 2.03
N LEU A 32 -29.10 14.07 1.77
CA LEU A 32 -28.88 13.18 0.63
C LEU A 32 -29.80 11.96 0.68
N ASN A 33 -29.84 11.24 1.79
CA ASN A 33 -30.71 10.05 1.96
C ASN A 33 -32.17 10.40 1.70
N ARG A 34 -32.65 11.52 2.26
CA ARG A 34 -34.04 11.97 2.09
C ARG A 34 -34.37 12.28 0.63
N GLU A 35 -33.55 13.10 -0.04
CA GLU A 35 -33.86 13.53 -1.40
C GLU A 35 -33.63 12.43 -2.45
N LEU A 36 -32.64 11.55 -2.25
CA LEU A 36 -32.47 10.34 -3.04
C LEU A 36 -33.66 9.40 -2.90
N SER A 37 -34.11 9.15 -1.66
CA SER A 37 -35.23 8.25 -1.42
C SER A 37 -36.52 8.73 -2.10
N LYS A 38 -36.77 10.05 -2.06
CA LYS A 38 -37.90 10.67 -2.76
C LYS A 38 -37.74 10.68 -4.27
N LEU A 39 -36.52 10.76 -4.80
CA LEU A 39 -36.26 10.79 -6.24
C LEU A 39 -36.43 9.40 -6.85
N LEU A 40 -35.92 8.38 -6.17
CA LEU A 40 -35.87 7.00 -6.65
C LEU A 40 -37.06 6.15 -6.18
N ASN A 41 -37.87 6.70 -5.27
CA ASN A 41 -39.06 6.06 -4.70
C ASN A 41 -38.76 4.72 -3.99
N GLU A 42 -37.62 4.68 -3.28
CA GLU A 42 -37.19 3.56 -2.45
C GLU A 42 -36.30 4.09 -1.30
N PRO A 43 -36.13 3.38 -0.18
CA PRO A 43 -35.22 3.80 0.89
C PRO A 43 -33.77 3.77 0.43
N ILE A 44 -33.07 4.91 0.50
CA ILE A 44 -31.66 5.04 0.10
C ILE A 44 -30.82 5.48 1.30
N GLU A 45 -29.70 4.79 1.50
CA GLU A 45 -28.65 5.16 2.45
C GLU A 45 -27.32 5.35 1.71
N VAL A 46 -26.71 6.53 1.88
CA VAL A 46 -25.41 6.83 1.27
C VAL A 46 -24.25 6.48 2.20
N ILE A 47 -23.16 5.98 1.62
CA ILE A 47 -21.90 5.73 2.30
C ILE A 47 -20.89 6.77 1.83
N GLY A 48 -20.50 7.69 2.73
CA GLY A 48 -19.52 8.74 2.44
C GLY A 48 -18.05 8.31 2.61
N ALA A 49 -17.18 8.81 1.73
CA ALA A 49 -15.73 8.58 1.71
C ALA A 49 -14.97 9.31 2.82
N SER A 50 -15.43 10.52 3.16
CA SER A 50 -14.84 11.33 4.21
C SER A 50 -15.92 11.93 5.09
N ARG A 51 -15.67 11.94 6.40
CA ARG A 51 -16.48 12.68 7.36
C ARG A 51 -15.89 14.08 7.46
N THR A 52 -16.70 15.11 7.28
CA THR A 52 -16.33 16.50 7.58
C THR A 52 -17.01 16.94 8.87
N ASP A 53 -16.34 17.78 9.64
CA ASP A 53 -16.89 18.34 10.88
C ASP A 53 -18.03 19.33 10.58
N SER A 54 -18.81 19.67 11.61
CA SER A 54 -19.76 20.78 11.56
C SER A 54 -19.08 22.07 11.10
N GLY A 55 -19.68 22.76 10.13
CA GLY A 55 -19.17 23.99 9.53
C GLY A 55 -18.07 23.81 8.47
N VAL A 56 -17.60 22.60 8.18
CA VAL A 56 -16.56 22.34 7.16
C VAL A 56 -17.18 22.13 5.79
N HIS A 57 -16.65 22.80 4.76
CA HIS A 57 -17.14 22.70 3.38
C HIS A 57 -16.50 21.54 2.61
N ALA A 58 -17.08 21.20 1.46
CA ALA A 58 -16.46 20.31 0.50
C ALA A 58 -16.72 20.76 -0.94
N ARG A 59 -15.76 20.54 -1.83
CA ARG A 59 -15.89 20.68 -3.29
C ARG A 59 -15.97 19.33 -4.01
N GLY A 60 -15.50 18.26 -3.36
CA GLY A 60 -15.47 16.93 -3.97
C GLY A 60 -15.40 15.82 -2.93
N ASN A 61 -16.39 15.75 -2.03
CA ASN A 61 -16.57 14.54 -1.21
C ASN A 61 -17.16 13.43 -2.09
N ILE A 62 -16.88 12.17 -1.78
CA ILE A 62 -17.41 11.03 -2.53
C ILE A 62 -18.46 10.32 -1.68
N ALA A 63 -19.58 9.95 -2.29
CA ALA A 63 -20.60 9.11 -1.68
C ALA A 63 -21.02 8.00 -2.63
N VAL A 64 -21.44 6.86 -2.09
CA VAL A 64 -22.00 5.76 -2.87
C VAL A 64 -23.33 5.29 -2.28
N PHE A 65 -24.21 4.77 -3.12
CA PHE A 65 -25.45 4.13 -2.68
C PHE A 65 -25.89 3.07 -3.70
N ASP A 66 -26.76 2.17 -3.27
CA ASP A 66 -27.33 1.12 -4.11
C ASP A 66 -28.78 1.47 -4.48
N THR A 67 -29.20 1.14 -5.70
CA THR A 67 -30.56 1.41 -6.18
C THR A 67 -31.05 0.35 -7.17
N HIS A 68 -32.36 0.11 -7.19
CA HIS A 68 -33.03 -0.72 -8.20
C HIS A 68 -33.66 0.10 -9.33
N ALA A 69 -33.57 1.43 -9.25
CA ALA A 69 -34.19 2.33 -10.21
C ALA A 69 -33.61 2.15 -11.63
N ARG A 70 -34.46 2.30 -12.65
CA ARG A 70 -34.01 2.21 -14.05
C ARG A 70 -33.24 3.43 -14.54
N MET A 71 -33.27 4.53 -13.78
CA MET A 71 -32.58 5.79 -14.14
C MET A 71 -31.08 5.52 -14.40
N PRO A 72 -30.52 5.97 -15.53
CA PRO A 72 -29.08 5.89 -15.78
C PRO A 72 -28.29 6.65 -14.71
N ALA A 73 -27.16 6.08 -14.28
CA ALA A 73 -26.39 6.64 -13.16
C ALA A 73 -25.87 8.06 -13.41
N ASP A 74 -25.54 8.41 -14.66
CA ASP A 74 -25.11 9.76 -15.06
C ASP A 74 -26.23 10.81 -15.00
N LYS A 75 -27.50 10.40 -15.01
CA LYS A 75 -28.65 11.30 -14.93
C LYS A 75 -29.07 11.63 -13.50
N ILE A 76 -28.60 10.85 -12.52
CA ILE A 76 -28.98 11.03 -11.12
C ILE A 76 -28.49 12.38 -10.59
N CYS A 77 -27.27 12.81 -10.92
CA CYS A 77 -26.77 14.12 -10.48
C CYS A 77 -27.65 15.27 -10.96
N ILE A 78 -28.07 15.25 -12.22
CA ILE A 78 -28.92 16.29 -12.84
C ILE A 78 -30.29 16.33 -12.15
N ALA A 79 -30.92 15.16 -11.95
CA ALA A 79 -32.25 15.08 -11.35
C ALA A 79 -32.23 15.41 -9.85
N LEU A 80 -31.20 14.97 -9.12
CA LEU A 80 -31.08 15.20 -7.68
C LEU A 80 -30.80 16.68 -7.36
N ASN A 81 -29.99 17.36 -8.18
CA ASN A 81 -29.70 18.80 -8.00
C ASN A 81 -30.95 19.70 -8.10
N GLN A 82 -32.03 19.26 -8.76
CA GLN A 82 -33.30 20.01 -8.80
C GLN A 82 -34.06 19.96 -7.47
N ARG A 83 -33.71 19.03 -6.58
CA ARG A 83 -34.38 18.77 -5.30
C ARG A 83 -33.55 19.19 -4.09
N LEU A 84 -32.23 19.20 -4.23
CA LEU A 84 -31.32 19.57 -3.16
C LEU A 84 -31.41 21.07 -2.83
N PRO A 85 -31.13 21.45 -1.58
CA PRO A 85 -30.93 22.85 -1.23
C PRO A 85 -29.71 23.42 -1.97
N LYS A 86 -29.68 24.74 -2.16
CA LYS A 86 -28.64 25.41 -2.96
C LYS A 86 -27.21 25.24 -2.43
N ASP A 87 -27.07 24.87 -1.16
CA ASP A 87 -25.81 24.65 -0.48
C ASP A 87 -25.30 23.19 -0.56
N ILE A 88 -25.99 22.29 -1.29
CA ILE A 88 -25.53 20.93 -1.61
C ILE A 88 -25.71 20.69 -3.11
N VAL A 89 -24.61 20.38 -3.81
CA VAL A 89 -24.62 20.18 -5.26
C VAL A 89 -23.83 18.94 -5.64
N ILE A 90 -24.46 18.01 -6.34
CA ILE A 90 -23.82 16.85 -6.95
C ILE A 90 -23.10 17.29 -8.21
N GLN A 91 -21.78 17.12 -8.24
CA GLN A 91 -20.93 17.49 -9.37
C GLN A 91 -20.98 16.44 -10.48
N GLU A 92 -21.03 15.16 -10.10
CA GLU A 92 -21.01 14.02 -11.03
C GLU A 92 -21.67 12.82 -10.37
N SER A 93 -22.26 11.93 -11.17
CA SER A 93 -22.65 10.59 -10.75
C SER A 93 -22.34 9.55 -11.83
N CYS A 94 -21.91 8.36 -11.43
CA CYS A 94 -21.61 7.25 -12.34
C CYS A 94 -21.83 5.88 -11.68
N GLU A 95 -22.02 4.85 -12.50
CA GLU A 95 -22.13 3.47 -12.02
C GLU A 95 -20.74 2.93 -11.71
N VAL A 96 -20.60 2.19 -10.60
CA VAL A 96 -19.37 1.56 -10.17
C VAL A 96 -19.61 0.10 -9.82
N ALA A 97 -18.53 -0.67 -9.64
CA ALA A 97 -18.61 -2.08 -9.29
C ALA A 97 -19.46 -2.32 -8.02
N PRO A 98 -20.23 -3.42 -7.93
CA PRO A 98 -21.10 -3.71 -6.77
C PRO A 98 -20.37 -3.82 -5.43
N ASP A 99 -19.07 -4.08 -5.42
CA ASP A 99 -18.21 -4.19 -4.25
C ASP A 99 -17.45 -2.89 -3.92
N TYR A 100 -17.57 -1.87 -4.78
CA TYR A 100 -16.89 -0.59 -4.59
C TYR A 100 -17.31 0.05 -3.27
N HIS A 101 -16.32 0.36 -2.42
CA HIS A 101 -16.56 1.04 -1.15
C HIS A 101 -15.54 2.18 -0.98
N PRO A 102 -15.99 3.46 -0.89
CA PRO A 102 -15.10 4.60 -1.01
C PRO A 102 -14.05 4.71 0.11
N ARG A 103 -14.34 4.18 1.31
CA ARG A 103 -13.35 4.15 2.43
C ARG A 103 -12.32 3.02 2.33
N LYS A 104 -12.51 2.07 1.43
CA LYS A 104 -11.59 0.93 1.22
C LYS A 104 -10.66 1.15 0.03
N ARG A 105 -10.82 2.26 -0.70
CA ARG A 105 -9.94 2.64 -1.79
C ARG A 105 -8.72 3.37 -1.24
N ASN A 106 -7.56 3.14 -1.86
CA ASN A 106 -6.40 3.98 -1.62
C ASN A 106 -6.67 5.34 -2.25
N THR A 107 -6.64 6.37 -1.42
CA THR A 107 -7.03 7.71 -1.86
C THR A 107 -6.07 8.75 -1.33
N ARG A 108 -5.83 9.76 -2.16
CA ARG A 108 -5.24 11.02 -1.79
C ARG A 108 -6.34 12.00 -1.46
N LYS A 109 -6.31 12.54 -0.24
CA LYS A 109 -7.25 13.57 0.20
C LYS A 109 -6.54 14.90 0.24
N THR A 110 -7.14 15.92 -0.37
CA THR A 110 -6.59 17.28 -0.36
C THR A 110 -7.57 18.22 0.33
N TYR A 111 -7.09 18.90 1.36
CA TYR A 111 -7.80 19.96 2.06
C TYR A 111 -7.15 21.31 1.78
N GLU A 112 -7.95 22.36 1.77
CA GLU A 112 -7.50 23.75 1.74
C GLU A 112 -8.09 24.48 2.94
N TYR A 113 -7.25 25.19 3.66
CA TYR A 113 -7.65 26.10 4.71
C TYR A 113 -7.36 27.53 4.28
N ARG A 114 -8.36 28.41 4.37
CA ARG A 114 -8.25 29.82 3.99
C ARG A 114 -8.27 30.70 5.22
N ILE A 115 -7.27 31.57 5.32
CA ILE A 115 -7.19 32.60 6.36
C ILE A 115 -7.29 33.96 5.66
N LEU A 116 -8.26 34.78 6.06
CA LEU A 116 -8.34 36.17 5.65
C LEU A 116 -7.51 37.00 6.63
N ASN A 117 -6.27 37.35 6.25
CA ASN A 117 -5.28 37.96 7.13
C ASN A 117 -5.18 39.48 6.97
N ARG A 118 -6.10 40.21 7.59
CA ARG A 118 -6.23 41.67 7.49
C ARG A 118 -6.90 42.27 8.72
N ARG A 119 -6.87 43.60 8.87
CA ARG A 119 -7.40 44.29 10.06
C ARG A 119 -8.91 44.26 10.21
N VAL A 120 -9.66 44.19 9.11
CA VAL A 120 -11.13 44.30 9.09
C VAL A 120 -11.72 43.19 8.21
N PRO A 121 -12.76 42.46 8.65
CA PRO A 121 -13.32 41.33 7.91
C PRO A 121 -14.04 41.77 6.63
N LEU A 122 -14.22 40.83 5.70
CA LEU A 122 -14.99 41.01 4.47
C LEU A 122 -16.29 40.17 4.53
N PRO A 123 -17.46 40.75 4.22
CA PRO A 123 -18.74 40.08 4.38
C PRO A 123 -18.93 38.88 3.42
N ASP A 124 -18.35 38.91 2.23
CA ASP A 124 -18.40 37.85 1.22
C ASP A 124 -17.47 36.67 1.54
N GLN A 125 -16.48 36.85 2.40
CA GLN A 125 -15.54 35.79 2.84
C GLN A 125 -15.86 35.22 4.22
N ARG A 126 -16.88 35.74 4.91
CA ARG A 126 -17.21 35.38 6.30
C ARG A 126 -17.55 33.90 6.53
N LEU A 127 -17.97 33.19 5.48
CA LEU A 127 -18.42 31.80 5.56
C LEU A 127 -17.40 30.82 4.99
N ASN A 128 -16.30 31.26 4.36
CA ASN A 128 -15.36 30.40 3.66
C ASN A 128 -13.88 30.70 3.97
N SER A 129 -13.64 31.49 5.02
CA SER A 129 -12.32 31.88 5.48
C SER A 129 -12.32 32.08 7.00
N TYR A 130 -11.17 31.85 7.62
CA TYR A 130 -10.92 32.25 8.99
C TYR A 130 -10.37 33.68 9.02
N PHE A 131 -11.12 34.62 9.57
CA PHE A 131 -10.64 35.98 9.78
C PHE A 131 -9.57 36.04 10.88
N TYR A 132 -8.40 36.58 10.56
CA TYR A 132 -7.30 36.75 11.51
C TYR A 132 -6.64 38.13 11.39
N TYR A 133 -6.67 38.93 12.45
CA TYR A 133 -6.34 40.35 12.38
C TYR A 133 -4.89 40.73 12.70
N TYR A 134 -4.10 39.81 13.25
CA TYR A 134 -2.65 40.00 13.42
C TYR A 134 -1.91 39.52 12.17
N ALA A 135 -0.91 40.27 11.73
CA ALA A 135 -0.07 39.86 10.61
C ALA A 135 0.60 38.50 10.88
N LEU A 136 0.60 37.63 9.89
CA LEU A 136 1.22 36.31 9.96
C LEU A 136 2.52 36.28 9.14
N ASP A 137 3.59 35.80 9.75
CA ASP A 137 4.87 35.48 9.11
C ASP A 137 4.73 34.17 8.31
N VAL A 138 4.40 34.31 7.03
CA VAL A 138 4.13 33.19 6.13
C VAL A 138 5.38 32.34 5.89
N ASP A 139 6.57 32.95 5.90
CA ASP A 139 7.82 32.21 5.65
C ASP A 139 8.15 31.28 6.81
N LYS A 140 7.98 31.72 8.06
CA LYS A 140 8.09 30.82 9.21
C LYS A 140 7.03 29.72 9.23
N MET A 141 5.80 30.04 8.79
CA MET A 141 4.77 29.02 8.65
C MET A 141 5.16 27.96 7.61
N ARG A 142 5.79 28.35 6.50
CA ARG A 142 6.27 27.42 5.47
C ARG A 142 7.38 26.52 5.98
N GLU A 143 8.34 27.09 6.70
CA GLU A 143 9.42 26.36 7.37
C GLU A 143 8.84 25.31 8.32
N ALA A 144 7.94 25.74 9.21
CA ALA A 144 7.32 24.86 10.21
C ALA A 144 6.48 23.74 9.58
N ALA A 145 5.82 24.03 8.46
CA ALA A 145 5.01 23.05 7.74
C ALA A 145 5.84 21.90 7.14
N GLN A 146 7.13 22.11 6.82
CA GLN A 146 7.95 21.04 6.25
C GLN A 146 8.19 19.89 7.24
N TYR A 147 8.23 20.17 8.54
CA TYR A 147 8.36 19.12 9.57
C TYR A 147 7.18 18.13 9.59
N LEU A 148 6.04 18.50 9.01
CA LEU A 148 4.84 17.65 8.98
C LEU A 148 4.76 16.79 7.72
N VAL A 149 5.60 17.03 6.70
CA VAL A 149 5.63 16.23 5.47
C VAL A 149 6.30 14.89 5.74
N GLY A 150 5.76 13.81 5.20
CA GLY A 150 6.21 12.44 5.46
C GLY A 150 5.21 11.64 6.28
N GLU A 151 5.65 10.47 6.75
CA GLU A 151 4.85 9.57 7.60
C GLU A 151 5.20 9.79 9.07
N HIS A 152 4.21 10.15 9.88
CA HIS A 152 4.40 10.51 11.28
C HIS A 152 3.22 10.05 12.15
N ASP A 153 3.46 9.88 13.45
CA ASP A 153 2.39 9.74 14.43
C ASP A 153 1.76 11.09 14.75
N PHE A 154 0.58 11.36 14.16
CA PHE A 154 -0.13 12.62 14.33
C PHE A 154 -1.02 12.65 15.58
N LYS A 155 -0.75 11.83 16.60
CA LYS A 155 -1.50 11.80 17.87
C LYS A 155 -1.63 13.18 18.52
N SER A 156 -0.58 14.00 18.50
CA SER A 156 -0.63 15.38 18.99
C SER A 156 -1.62 16.26 18.23
N PHE A 157 -1.83 15.98 16.94
CA PHE A 157 -2.74 16.70 16.08
C PHE A 157 -4.12 16.02 16.01
N CYS A 158 -4.46 15.12 16.93
CA CYS A 158 -5.74 14.43 16.97
C CYS A 158 -6.57 14.83 18.21
N SER A 159 -7.89 14.87 18.09
CA SER A 159 -8.74 15.11 19.26
C SER A 159 -8.80 13.86 20.17
N ILE A 160 -8.78 14.07 21.49
CA ILE A 160 -8.66 13.00 22.51
C ILE A 160 -9.82 11.98 22.47
N ARG A 161 -11.03 12.39 22.06
CA ARG A 161 -12.22 11.53 22.07
C ARG A 161 -12.35 10.60 20.86
N THR A 162 -11.26 10.33 20.14
CA THR A 162 -11.30 9.57 18.90
C THR A 162 -11.01 8.09 19.19
N GLN A 163 -11.90 7.18 18.79
CA GLN A 163 -11.75 5.72 18.90
C GLN A 163 -10.77 5.13 17.86
N VAL A 164 -9.87 5.93 17.30
CA VAL A 164 -8.99 5.48 16.22
C VAL A 164 -7.76 4.81 16.81
N GLU A 165 -7.57 3.53 16.49
CA GLU A 165 -6.45 2.70 16.94
C GLU A 165 -5.11 3.14 16.34
N ASP A 166 -5.11 3.64 15.10
CA ASP A 166 -3.90 4.06 14.36
C ASP A 166 -3.90 5.56 14.05
N THR A 167 -2.99 6.28 14.70
CA THR A 167 -2.76 7.72 14.57
C THR A 167 -1.65 8.08 13.56
N VAL A 168 -1.07 7.10 12.88
CA VAL A 168 -0.04 7.39 11.87
C VAL A 168 -0.66 7.75 10.53
N ARG A 169 -0.24 8.86 9.94
CA ARG A 169 -0.68 9.30 8.60
C ARG A 169 0.52 9.73 7.79
N ARG A 170 0.34 9.78 6.48
CA ARG A 170 1.31 10.35 5.55
C ARG A 170 0.75 11.63 4.96
N ILE A 171 1.47 12.71 5.18
CA ILE A 171 1.26 13.98 4.46
C ILE A 171 2.22 13.98 3.28
N TYR A 172 1.66 14.04 2.08
CA TYR A 172 2.43 14.10 0.85
C TYR A 172 2.94 15.51 0.55
N SER A 173 2.17 16.54 0.89
CA SER A 173 2.59 17.94 0.72
C SER A 173 1.78 18.89 1.59
N ILE A 174 2.44 19.99 1.99
CA ILE A 174 1.81 21.18 2.54
C ILE A 174 2.35 22.39 1.80
N THR A 175 1.46 23.19 1.21
CA THR A 175 1.82 24.44 0.53
C THR A 175 1.09 25.60 1.17
N ILE A 176 1.82 26.69 1.47
CA ILE A 176 1.26 27.91 2.04
C ILE A 176 1.50 29.07 1.07
N LYS A 177 0.40 29.62 0.54
CA LYS A 177 0.44 30.73 -0.42
C LYS A 177 -0.18 31.97 0.21
N ASN A 178 0.52 33.09 0.10
CA ASN A 178 -0.05 34.41 0.36
C ASN A 178 -0.56 34.95 -0.97
N ASN A 179 -1.82 35.37 -1.02
CA ASN A 179 -2.49 35.86 -2.21
C ASN A 179 -2.65 37.39 -2.16
N GLU A 180 -2.95 38.00 -3.30
CA GLU A 180 -3.11 39.45 -3.42
C GLU A 180 -4.34 40.01 -2.66
N ASP A 181 -5.32 39.16 -2.32
CA ASP A 181 -6.57 39.50 -1.64
C ASP A 181 -6.48 39.40 -0.10
N ASP A 182 -5.28 39.59 0.48
CA ASP A 182 -4.96 39.37 1.90
C ASP A 182 -5.24 37.94 2.40
N ARG A 183 -5.40 36.98 1.47
CA ARG A 183 -5.74 35.59 1.79
C ARG A 183 -4.50 34.72 1.88
N ILE A 184 -4.40 33.94 2.96
CA ILE A 184 -3.41 32.87 3.08
C ILE A 184 -4.11 31.54 2.87
N ASP A 185 -3.68 30.81 1.83
CA ASP A 185 -4.17 29.46 1.52
C ASP A 185 -3.16 28.41 1.98
N ILE A 186 -3.61 27.52 2.87
CA ILE A 186 -2.85 26.36 3.34
C ILE A 186 -3.46 25.12 2.71
N ARG A 187 -2.78 24.53 1.73
CA ARG A 187 -3.23 23.29 1.07
C ARG A 187 -2.43 22.11 1.59
N ILE A 188 -3.12 21.08 2.07
CA ILE A 188 -2.54 19.88 2.67
C ILE A 188 -3.07 18.65 1.94
N SER A 189 -2.18 17.80 1.45
CA SER A 189 -2.51 16.54 0.77
C SER A 189 -1.91 15.35 1.52
N GLY A 190 -2.69 14.29 1.71
CA GLY A 190 -2.24 13.09 2.44
C GLY A 190 -3.10 11.86 2.17
N ASN A 191 -2.67 10.71 2.71
CA ASN A 191 -3.38 9.42 2.58
C ASN A 191 -4.64 9.31 3.46
N GLY A 192 -4.86 10.28 4.34
CA GLY A 192 -5.98 10.34 5.26
C GLY A 192 -5.68 11.32 6.39
N PHE A 193 -6.73 11.75 7.11
CA PHE A 193 -6.60 12.69 8.21
C PHE A 193 -7.36 12.21 9.44
N LEU A 194 -6.79 12.43 10.62
CA LEU A 194 -7.46 12.16 11.90
C LEU A 194 -8.51 13.22 12.20
N TYR A 195 -9.34 12.96 13.21
CA TYR A 195 -10.42 13.87 13.60
C TYR A 195 -9.87 15.23 14.06
N ASN A 196 -10.33 16.31 13.41
CA ASN A 196 -9.84 17.69 13.52
C ASN A 196 -8.37 17.92 13.12
N MET A 197 -7.67 16.95 12.52
CA MET A 197 -6.22 17.02 12.29
C MET A 197 -5.76 18.25 11.53
N VAL A 198 -6.35 18.50 10.36
CA VAL A 198 -5.99 19.65 9.52
C VAL A 198 -6.17 20.97 10.27
N ARG A 199 -7.24 21.10 11.07
CA ARG A 199 -7.54 22.32 11.83
C ARG A 199 -6.59 22.53 13.00
N ILE A 200 -6.10 21.46 13.63
CA ILE A 200 -5.11 21.55 14.71
C ILE A 200 -3.73 21.88 14.13
N ILE A 201 -3.37 21.30 12.98
CA ILE A 201 -2.17 21.70 12.23
C ILE A 201 -2.22 23.19 11.90
N VAL A 202 -3.30 23.67 11.28
CA VAL A 202 -3.46 25.08 10.93
C VAL A 202 -3.38 25.99 12.15
N GLY A 203 -4.06 25.65 13.25
CA GLY A 203 -4.00 26.47 14.46
C GLY A 203 -2.61 26.50 15.10
N SER A 204 -1.82 25.44 14.93
CA SER A 204 -0.41 25.39 15.35
C SER A 204 0.47 26.25 14.43
N LEU A 205 0.26 26.20 13.10
CA LEU A 205 0.96 27.07 12.15
C LEU A 205 0.63 28.55 12.40
N VAL A 206 -0.60 28.89 12.77
CA VAL A 206 -0.96 30.27 13.17
C VAL A 206 -0.18 30.72 14.40
N LYS A 207 0.10 29.85 15.38
CA LYS A 207 0.98 30.17 16.52
C LYS A 207 2.40 30.53 16.07
N VAL A 208 2.93 29.81 15.07
CA VAL A 208 4.22 30.13 14.45
C VAL A 208 4.16 31.45 13.69
N GLY A 209 3.15 31.65 12.85
CA GLY A 209 3.00 32.87 12.05
C GLY A 209 2.86 34.14 12.90
N CYS A 210 2.29 34.03 14.11
CA CYS A 210 2.21 35.15 15.06
C CYS A 210 3.48 35.36 15.88
N GLY A 211 4.52 34.52 15.71
CA GLY A 211 5.75 34.56 16.50
C GLY A 211 5.62 34.04 17.94
N PHE A 212 4.49 33.42 18.32
CA PHE A 212 4.35 32.78 19.64
C PHE A 212 5.18 31.49 19.72
N TRP A 213 5.27 30.77 18.61
CA TRP A 213 6.09 29.58 18.47
C TRP A 213 7.21 29.80 17.45
N LYS A 214 8.35 29.16 17.69
CA LYS A 214 9.36 28.95 16.65
C LYS A 214 8.94 27.80 15.72
N PRO A 215 9.40 27.77 14.46
CA PRO A 215 9.09 26.69 13.52
C PRO A 215 9.35 25.28 14.06
N GLU A 216 10.46 25.07 14.78
CA GLU A 216 10.90 23.78 15.31
C GLU A 216 9.92 23.21 16.35
N GLN A 217 9.15 24.07 17.01
CA GLN A 217 8.15 23.62 18.00
C GLN A 217 7.01 22.82 17.36
N ILE A 218 6.81 22.91 16.03
CA ILE A 218 5.92 22.00 15.31
C ILE A 218 6.46 20.57 15.33
N LYS A 219 7.77 20.40 15.11
CA LYS A 219 8.44 19.10 15.23
C LYS A 219 8.34 18.59 16.67
N GLU A 220 8.67 19.42 17.66
CA GLU A 220 8.55 19.05 19.08
C GLU A 220 7.13 18.60 19.45
N ALA A 221 6.11 19.30 18.94
CA ALA A 221 4.71 18.94 19.16
C ALA A 221 4.38 17.59 18.49
N LEU A 222 4.90 17.32 17.30
CA LEU A 222 4.71 16.05 16.60
C LEU A 222 5.33 14.88 17.39
N GLU A 223 6.60 15.03 17.77
CA GLU A 223 7.36 14.03 18.55
C GLU A 223 6.75 13.75 19.93
N ALA A 224 6.12 14.74 20.55
CA ALA A 224 5.52 14.57 21.87
C ALA A 224 4.34 13.57 21.90
N ARG A 225 3.70 13.28 20.76
CA ARG A 225 2.52 12.39 20.63
C ARG A 225 1.44 12.65 21.69
N ASP A 226 1.28 13.92 22.06
CA ASP A 226 0.40 14.43 23.11
C ASP A 226 -0.37 15.65 22.60
N ARG A 227 -1.70 15.53 22.58
CA ARG A 227 -2.60 16.59 22.13
C ARG A 227 -2.41 17.89 22.91
N SER A 228 -1.99 17.85 24.17
CA SER A 228 -1.74 19.06 24.98
C SER A 228 -0.60 19.93 24.43
N LYS A 229 0.29 19.34 23.62
CA LYS A 229 1.48 20.00 23.06
C LYS A 229 1.22 20.65 21.69
N ALA A 230 0.10 20.35 21.05
CA ALA A 230 -0.28 20.98 19.78
C ALA A 230 -1.10 22.26 20.00
N GLY A 231 -1.13 23.11 18.97
CA GLY A 231 -1.87 24.36 18.99
C GLY A 231 -3.40 24.21 19.15
N PRO A 232 -4.12 25.33 19.27
CA PRO A 232 -5.57 25.31 19.31
C PRO A 232 -6.14 24.77 18.00
N LYS A 233 -7.39 24.30 18.04
CA LYS A 233 -8.10 23.92 16.83
C LYS A 233 -8.60 25.17 16.11
N ALA A 234 -8.22 25.37 14.85
CA ALA A 234 -8.71 26.48 14.04
C ALA A 234 -10.24 26.37 13.76
N PRO A 235 -10.94 27.49 13.49
CA PRO A 235 -12.36 27.49 13.12
C PRO A 235 -12.68 26.61 11.92
N ALA A 236 -13.95 26.20 11.77
CA ALA A 236 -14.36 25.22 10.76
C ALA A 236 -14.57 25.87 9.39
N GLU A 237 -15.10 27.11 9.36
CA GLU A 237 -15.47 27.84 8.15
C GLU A 237 -14.28 28.12 7.20
N GLY A 238 -13.05 28.04 7.70
CA GLY A 238 -11.86 28.17 6.86
C GLY A 238 -11.51 26.90 6.09
N LEU A 239 -12.03 25.72 6.48
CA LEU A 239 -11.62 24.43 5.94
C LEU A 239 -12.55 23.93 4.83
N THR A 240 -11.98 23.54 3.71
CA THR A 240 -12.68 22.89 2.60
C THR A 240 -11.98 21.59 2.20
N LEU A 241 -12.73 20.48 2.10
CA LEU A 241 -12.27 19.28 1.40
C LEU A 241 -12.30 19.55 -0.11
N ILE A 242 -11.13 19.64 -0.74
CA ILE A 242 -11.01 19.98 -2.17
C ILE A 242 -11.26 18.76 -3.05
N SER A 243 -10.54 17.66 -2.81
CA SER A 243 -10.65 16.45 -3.62
C SER A 243 -10.37 15.18 -2.83
N ILE A 244 -10.92 14.07 -3.32
CA ILE A 244 -10.54 12.70 -2.98
C ILE A 244 -10.22 12.02 -4.31
N GLU A 245 -8.95 11.70 -4.52
CA GLU A 245 -8.44 11.08 -5.74
C GLU A 245 -8.06 9.64 -5.43
N GLU A 246 -8.51 8.68 -6.26
CA GLU A 246 -8.07 7.29 -6.13
C GLU A 246 -6.63 7.15 -6.63
N GLU A 247 -5.79 6.45 -5.85
CA GLU A 247 -4.40 6.17 -6.21
C GLU A 247 -4.25 4.70 -6.62
N THR A 248 -3.46 4.46 -7.66
CA THR A 248 -2.96 3.12 -7.97
C THR A 248 -2.04 2.66 -6.86
N LEU A 249 -2.20 1.41 -6.43
CA LEU A 249 -1.32 0.80 -5.45
C LEU A 249 0.11 0.76 -5.98
N PRO A 250 1.08 1.42 -5.33
CA PRO A 250 2.48 1.26 -5.72
C PRO A 250 2.92 -0.17 -5.42
N ALA A 251 3.68 -0.80 -6.32
CA ALA A 251 4.18 -2.16 -6.11
C ALA A 251 5.08 -2.25 -4.87
N VAL A 252 5.84 -1.19 -4.58
CA VAL A 252 6.73 -1.11 -3.41
C VAL A 252 6.50 0.20 -2.67
N ILE A 253 6.37 0.12 -1.35
CA ILE A 253 6.37 1.25 -0.43
C ILE A 253 7.63 1.17 0.43
N ARG A 254 8.31 2.31 0.59
CA ARG A 254 9.46 2.46 1.48
C ARG A 254 9.23 3.68 2.34
N GLU A 255 9.38 3.53 3.65
CA GLU A 255 9.24 4.62 4.60
C GLU A 255 10.34 4.56 5.64
N GLU A 256 10.81 5.74 6.03
CA GLU A 256 11.86 5.93 7.03
C GLU A 256 11.65 7.25 7.76
N ASN A 257 11.72 7.21 9.08
CA ASN A 257 11.75 8.36 9.97
C ASN A 257 12.57 8.03 11.23
N GLU A 258 12.53 8.91 12.24
CA GLU A 258 13.30 8.77 13.49
C GLU A 258 12.91 7.54 14.32
N HIS A 259 11.73 6.97 14.09
CA HIS A 259 11.16 5.89 14.90
C HIS A 259 11.09 4.55 14.20
N TRP A 260 10.99 4.53 12.87
CA TRP A 260 10.89 3.29 12.10
C TRP A 260 11.40 3.42 10.67
N SER A 261 11.85 2.29 10.14
CA SER A 261 12.21 2.12 8.74
C SER A 261 11.66 0.79 8.25
N TYR A 262 10.89 0.80 7.16
CA TYR A 262 10.29 -0.41 6.60
C TYR A 262 10.14 -0.35 5.08
N ARG A 263 9.95 -1.53 4.50
CA ARG A 263 9.56 -1.74 3.10
C ARG A 263 8.39 -2.70 3.03
N ILE A 264 7.38 -2.37 2.22
CA ILE A 264 6.32 -3.30 1.81
C ILE A 264 6.47 -3.53 0.31
N ASN A 265 6.59 -4.79 -0.11
CA ASN A 265 6.37 -5.21 -1.49
C ASN A 265 4.98 -5.86 -1.59
N GLN A 266 4.13 -5.26 -2.42
CA GLN A 266 2.76 -5.65 -2.67
C GLN A 266 2.45 -5.80 -4.18
N GLY A 267 3.49 -5.84 -5.03
CA GLY A 267 3.35 -6.11 -6.46
C GLY A 267 2.76 -7.49 -6.75
N GLU A 268 2.95 -8.44 -5.84
CA GLU A 268 2.51 -9.83 -6.00
C GLU A 268 1.10 -10.10 -5.48
N ILE A 269 0.38 -9.08 -5.00
CA ILE A 269 -0.96 -9.28 -4.44
C ILE A 269 -1.94 -9.70 -5.54
N GLU A 270 -1.99 -8.99 -6.66
CA GLU A 270 -2.93 -9.31 -7.74
C GLU A 270 -2.63 -10.67 -8.39
N SER A 271 -1.35 -11.01 -8.51
CA SER A 271 -0.89 -12.20 -9.21
C SER A 271 -0.91 -13.46 -8.35
N PHE A 272 -0.28 -13.39 -7.17
CA PHE A 272 -0.06 -14.53 -6.29
C PHE A 272 -0.75 -14.40 -4.94
N GLY A 273 -1.41 -13.27 -4.65
CA GLY A 273 -2.00 -13.00 -3.35
C GLY A 273 -0.95 -12.83 -2.25
N LYS A 274 0.29 -12.44 -2.58
CA LYS A 274 1.40 -12.33 -1.63
C LYS A 274 1.82 -10.89 -1.37
N ALA A 275 2.17 -10.60 -0.12
CA ALA A 275 2.86 -9.38 0.26
C ALA A 275 4.08 -9.71 1.13
N TYR A 276 5.14 -8.93 0.98
CA TYR A 276 6.37 -9.06 1.75
C TYR A 276 6.66 -7.76 2.48
N ILE A 277 6.80 -7.84 3.80
CA ILE A 277 7.05 -6.72 4.69
C ILE A 277 8.44 -6.92 5.30
N GLN A 278 9.27 -5.89 5.27
CA GLN A 278 10.59 -5.87 5.89
C GLN A 278 10.64 -4.68 6.84
N ILE A 279 10.84 -4.94 8.13
CA ILE A 279 11.05 -3.91 9.16
C ILE A 279 12.56 -3.87 9.42
N TYR A 280 13.20 -2.74 9.08
CA TYR A 280 14.64 -2.53 9.25
C TYR A 280 14.98 -1.97 10.62
N ALA A 281 14.16 -1.02 11.08
CA ALA A 281 14.28 -0.38 12.38
C ALA A 281 12.88 -0.05 12.91
N CYS A 282 12.70 -0.12 14.23
CA CYS A 282 11.50 0.33 14.92
C CYS A 282 11.81 0.54 16.40
N ASP A 283 11.32 1.63 16.98
CA ASP A 283 11.28 1.78 18.43
C ASP A 283 10.45 0.64 19.04
N GLU A 284 10.94 0.03 20.12
CA GLU A 284 10.31 -1.14 20.75
C GLU A 284 8.83 -0.87 21.13
N CYS A 285 8.54 0.34 21.61
CA CYS A 285 7.20 0.75 21.99
C CYS A 285 6.23 0.94 20.80
N ASP A 286 6.75 1.07 19.58
CA ASP A 286 5.98 1.23 18.35
C ASP A 286 5.82 -0.07 17.56
N PHE A 287 6.61 -1.11 17.87
CA PHE A 287 6.72 -2.30 17.03
C PHE A 287 5.38 -3.00 16.77
N GLU A 288 4.61 -3.31 17.80
CA GLU A 288 3.32 -4.01 17.65
C GLU A 288 2.35 -3.19 16.78
N ARG A 289 2.29 -1.88 17.03
CA ARG A 289 1.43 -0.95 16.28
C ARG A 289 1.85 -0.85 14.82
N LEU A 290 3.16 -0.76 14.55
CA LEU A 290 3.72 -0.75 13.21
C LEU A 290 3.37 -2.06 12.50
N LEU A 291 3.70 -3.20 13.10
CA LEU A 291 3.44 -4.53 12.55
C LEU A 291 1.96 -4.71 12.17
N LEU A 292 1.05 -4.40 13.09
CA LEU A 292 -0.40 -4.45 12.85
C LEU A 292 -0.82 -3.56 11.68
N ARG A 293 -0.30 -2.33 11.63
CA ARG A 293 -0.61 -1.39 10.55
C ARG A 293 -0.19 -1.93 9.18
N LEU A 294 1.04 -2.45 9.08
CA LEU A 294 1.59 -2.96 7.82
C LEU A 294 0.86 -4.23 7.36
N VAL A 295 0.56 -5.15 8.28
CA VAL A 295 -0.20 -6.38 7.98
C VAL A 295 -1.64 -6.06 7.59
N LYS A 296 -2.34 -5.19 8.34
CA LYS A 296 -3.70 -4.73 7.99
C LYS A 296 -3.72 -4.05 6.63
N HIS A 297 -2.69 -3.28 6.29
CA HIS A 297 -2.54 -2.65 4.98
C HIS A 297 -2.46 -3.71 3.87
N ALA A 298 -1.53 -4.66 3.96
CA ALA A 298 -1.38 -5.71 2.97
C ALA A 298 -2.67 -6.57 2.81
N SER A 299 -3.29 -6.95 3.94
CA SER A 299 -4.56 -7.69 3.95
C SER A 299 -5.69 -6.91 3.26
N ARG A 300 -5.85 -5.60 3.56
CA ARG A 300 -6.84 -4.73 2.92
C ARG A 300 -6.65 -4.63 1.40
N ASN A 301 -5.40 -4.68 0.94
CA ASN A 301 -5.09 -4.62 -0.48
C ASN A 301 -5.29 -5.96 -1.20
N GLY A 302 -5.63 -7.04 -0.48
CA GLY A 302 -5.97 -8.34 -1.05
C GLY A 302 -4.96 -9.45 -0.80
N ALA A 303 -3.89 -9.21 -0.02
CA ALA A 303 -2.92 -10.26 0.29
C ALA A 303 -3.59 -11.42 1.04
N ALA A 304 -3.46 -12.63 0.51
CA ALA A 304 -3.83 -13.89 1.16
C ALA A 304 -2.69 -14.42 2.04
N GLN A 305 -1.45 -14.18 1.63
CA GLN A 305 -0.24 -14.55 2.37
C GLN A 305 0.60 -13.31 2.60
N ILE A 306 0.95 -13.05 3.87
CA ILE A 306 1.78 -11.92 4.26
C ILE A 306 3.03 -12.48 4.92
N HIS A 307 4.19 -12.16 4.36
CA HIS A 307 5.49 -12.57 4.85
C HIS A 307 6.15 -11.36 5.51
N VAL A 308 6.54 -11.49 6.78
CA VAL A 308 7.18 -10.42 7.54
C VAL A 308 8.59 -10.82 7.92
N ARG A 309 9.56 -10.00 7.55
CA ARG A 309 10.92 -10.05 8.05
C ARG A 309 11.10 -8.92 9.05
N ASP A 310 11.56 -9.26 10.24
CA ASP A 310 11.87 -8.30 11.29
C ASP A 310 13.37 -8.33 11.58
N ASN A 311 14.07 -7.23 11.28
CA ASN A 311 15.50 -7.09 11.56
C ASN A 311 15.76 -6.50 12.96
N THR A 312 14.73 -6.09 13.70
CA THR A 312 14.90 -5.56 15.06
C THR A 312 14.86 -6.67 16.12
N GLY A 313 14.33 -7.85 15.77
CA GLY A 313 14.34 -9.05 16.60
C GLY A 313 13.19 -9.15 17.61
N HIS A 314 12.13 -8.37 17.44
CA HIS A 314 10.93 -8.43 18.28
C HIS A 314 9.97 -9.57 17.89
N LEU A 315 9.91 -9.91 16.60
CA LEU A 315 9.03 -10.97 16.08
C LEU A 315 9.61 -12.36 16.36
N LYS A 316 8.75 -13.28 16.81
CA LYS A 316 9.10 -14.68 17.10
C LYS A 316 7.93 -15.62 16.78
N ILE A 317 8.23 -16.90 16.62
CA ILE A 317 7.19 -17.92 16.42
C ILE A 317 6.21 -17.89 17.60
N GLY A 318 4.91 -17.91 17.30
CA GLY A 318 3.83 -17.83 18.29
C GLY A 318 3.50 -16.41 18.73
N TYR A 319 4.13 -15.38 18.16
CA TYR A 319 3.73 -13.99 18.39
C TYR A 319 2.29 -13.76 17.93
N GLN A 320 1.53 -12.99 18.70
CA GLN A 320 0.15 -12.65 18.40
C GLN A 320 -0.04 -11.14 18.54
N ALA A 321 -0.72 -10.55 17.55
CA ALA A 321 -1.10 -9.15 17.56
C ALA A 321 -2.56 -9.06 17.10
N GLU A 322 -3.46 -8.66 18.00
CA GLU A 322 -4.92 -8.75 17.82
C GLU A 322 -5.36 -10.13 17.29
N TYR A 323 -5.92 -10.19 16.07
CA TYR A 323 -6.40 -11.41 15.42
C TYR A 323 -5.38 -12.00 14.42
N PHE A 324 -4.17 -11.46 14.36
CA PHE A 324 -3.07 -12.01 13.58
C PHE A 324 -2.14 -12.86 14.45
N SER A 325 -1.75 -14.03 13.94
CA SER A 325 -0.71 -14.86 14.56
C SER A 325 0.44 -15.15 13.59
N PHE A 326 1.63 -15.36 14.16
CA PHE A 326 2.87 -15.63 13.45
C PHE A 326 3.40 -16.99 13.88
N ASP A 327 2.68 -18.03 13.48
CA ASP A 327 2.89 -19.40 13.98
C ASP A 327 3.92 -20.19 13.14
N THR A 328 4.25 -19.70 11.95
CA THR A 328 5.21 -20.33 11.05
C THR A 328 6.26 -19.33 10.59
N SER A 329 7.47 -19.85 10.37
CA SER A 329 8.57 -19.10 9.79
C SER A 329 9.38 -20.00 8.87
N TYR A 330 10.13 -19.40 7.96
CA TYR A 330 11.14 -20.07 7.15
C TYR A 330 12.39 -19.20 7.07
N ASN A 331 13.54 -19.83 6.86
CA ASN A 331 14.79 -19.15 6.61
C ASN A 331 15.14 -19.27 5.13
N GLN A 332 15.54 -18.15 4.53
CA GLN A 332 16.19 -18.16 3.23
C GLN A 332 17.69 -18.40 3.42
N TRP A 333 18.21 -19.40 2.73
CA TRP A 333 19.60 -19.79 2.77
C TRP A 333 20.25 -19.55 1.41
N LYS A 334 21.47 -19.03 1.44
CA LYS A 334 22.41 -19.21 0.32
C LYS A 334 23.02 -20.59 0.46
N LEU A 335 22.81 -21.42 -0.56
CA LEU A 335 23.47 -22.71 -0.68
C LEU A 335 24.63 -22.57 -1.66
N ALA A 336 25.73 -23.28 -1.39
CA ALA A 336 26.89 -23.29 -2.25
C ALA A 336 27.43 -24.71 -2.46
N LYS A 337 28.05 -24.93 -3.61
CA LYS A 337 28.78 -26.16 -3.93
C LYS A 337 30.04 -25.80 -4.72
N THR A 338 31.17 -26.37 -4.30
CA THR A 338 32.40 -26.34 -5.09
C THR A 338 32.44 -27.59 -5.95
N THR A 339 32.46 -27.42 -7.26
CA THR A 339 32.53 -28.53 -8.21
C THR A 339 33.99 -28.81 -8.57
N LYS A 340 34.34 -30.09 -8.71
CA LYS A 340 35.53 -30.51 -9.46
C LYS A 340 35.07 -30.79 -10.89
N VAL A 341 35.85 -30.36 -11.88
CA VAL A 341 35.55 -30.57 -13.30
C VAL A 341 35.62 -32.07 -13.58
N ASP A 342 34.49 -32.77 -13.46
CA ASP A 342 34.32 -34.14 -13.92
C ASP A 342 33.12 -34.17 -14.87
N SER A 343 33.41 -33.96 -16.16
CA SER A 343 32.43 -33.84 -17.23
C SER A 343 31.99 -35.23 -17.73
N LYS A 344 31.25 -36.00 -16.91
CA LYS A 344 30.57 -37.22 -17.39
C LYS A 344 29.20 -37.42 -16.73
N THR A 345 28.16 -37.01 -17.43
CA THR A 345 26.77 -37.42 -17.21
C THR A 345 26.38 -38.44 -18.27
N ASN A 346 26.28 -39.71 -17.88
CA ASN A 346 25.77 -40.78 -18.73
C ASN A 346 24.23 -40.78 -18.69
N GLY A 347 23.62 -40.64 -19.88
CA GLY A 347 22.23 -41.04 -20.17
C GLY A 347 21.15 -40.18 -19.52
N VAL A 348 20.87 -39.00 -20.09
CA VAL A 348 19.74 -38.14 -19.68
C VAL A 348 18.58 -38.31 -20.66
N ALA A 349 17.37 -38.56 -20.15
CA ALA A 349 16.17 -38.73 -20.96
C ALA A 349 15.48 -37.40 -21.34
N ILE A 350 16.06 -36.29 -20.89
CA ILE A 350 15.57 -34.91 -21.01
C ILE A 350 16.70 -34.06 -21.61
N GLN A 351 16.36 -33.03 -22.36
CA GLN A 351 17.30 -32.07 -22.94
C GLN A 351 17.07 -30.67 -22.36
N ALA A 352 18.15 -29.93 -22.10
CA ALA A 352 18.07 -28.49 -21.83
C ALA A 352 18.22 -27.72 -23.15
N VAL A 353 17.17 -26.99 -23.53
CA VAL A 353 17.14 -26.16 -24.73
C VAL A 353 17.20 -24.71 -24.30
N SER A 354 18.19 -23.95 -24.77
CA SER A 354 18.27 -22.51 -24.49
C SER A 354 17.05 -21.80 -25.06
N LEU A 355 16.48 -20.87 -24.28
CA LEU A 355 15.28 -20.15 -24.68
C LEU A 355 15.57 -19.26 -25.90
N ASP A 356 14.85 -19.50 -27.01
CA ASP A 356 14.89 -18.61 -28.16
C ASP A 356 14.09 -17.34 -27.90
N THR A 357 14.79 -16.25 -27.58
CA THR A 357 14.17 -14.95 -27.30
C THR A 357 13.55 -14.25 -28.51
N SER A 358 13.79 -14.76 -29.73
CA SER A 358 13.17 -14.23 -30.95
C SER A 358 11.75 -14.78 -31.19
N ASP A 359 11.42 -15.91 -30.55
CA ASP A 359 10.10 -16.51 -30.58
C ASP A 359 9.26 -16.08 -29.37
N SER A 360 8.26 -15.22 -29.62
CA SER A 360 7.40 -14.70 -28.55
C SER A 360 6.55 -15.77 -27.87
N GLU A 361 6.17 -16.84 -28.59
CA GLU A 361 5.35 -17.92 -28.02
C GLU A 361 6.17 -18.71 -27.01
N LEU A 362 7.41 -19.08 -27.35
CA LEU A 362 8.31 -19.78 -26.42
C LEU A 362 8.63 -18.96 -25.17
N VAL A 363 8.81 -17.65 -25.32
CA VAL A 363 9.02 -16.73 -24.18
C VAL A 363 7.78 -16.70 -23.26
N GLU A 364 6.57 -16.63 -23.83
CA GLU A 364 5.34 -16.68 -23.06
C GLU A 364 5.12 -18.02 -22.36
N GLU A 365 5.37 -19.15 -23.04
CA GLU A 365 5.28 -20.49 -22.46
C GLU A 365 6.25 -20.66 -21.28
N TYR A 366 7.50 -20.24 -21.42
CA TYR A 366 8.47 -20.24 -20.33
C TYR A 366 7.98 -19.43 -19.12
N CYS A 367 7.54 -18.19 -19.35
CA CYS A 367 7.01 -17.33 -18.29
C CYS A 367 5.77 -17.95 -17.61
N ASN A 368 4.86 -18.57 -18.38
CA ASN A 368 3.67 -19.20 -17.83
C ASN A 368 4.03 -20.37 -16.92
N LEU A 369 4.92 -21.25 -17.36
CA LEU A 369 5.40 -22.39 -16.58
C LEU A 369 6.18 -21.94 -15.33
N GLU A 370 7.01 -20.91 -15.45
CA GLU A 370 7.75 -20.33 -14.32
C GLU A 370 6.79 -19.76 -13.28
N ASN A 371 5.82 -18.96 -13.71
CA ASN A 371 4.81 -18.39 -12.83
C ASN A 371 3.96 -19.45 -12.14
N GLU A 372 3.60 -20.54 -12.84
CA GLU A 372 2.88 -21.68 -12.26
C GLU A 372 3.72 -22.34 -11.15
N CYS A 373 5.00 -22.62 -11.42
CA CYS A 373 5.89 -23.29 -10.48
C CYS A 373 6.16 -22.45 -9.23
N PHE A 374 6.32 -21.12 -9.39
CA PHE A 374 6.69 -20.23 -8.30
C PHE A 374 5.51 -19.59 -7.55
N LYS A 375 4.27 -19.78 -8.03
CA LYS A 375 3.06 -19.24 -7.40
C LYS A 375 2.94 -19.56 -5.91
N GLN A 376 3.35 -20.75 -5.46
CA GLN A 376 3.30 -21.15 -4.04
C GLN A 376 4.67 -21.10 -3.33
N VAL A 377 5.75 -20.81 -4.07
CA VAL A 377 7.10 -20.75 -3.50
C VAL A 377 7.26 -19.47 -2.68
N PRO A 378 7.77 -19.54 -1.44
CA PRO A 378 8.09 -18.34 -0.68
C PRO A 378 9.15 -17.49 -1.40
N GLY A 379 8.89 -16.21 -1.60
CA GLY A 379 9.74 -15.32 -2.40
C GLY A 379 9.48 -15.36 -3.90
N GLY A 380 8.56 -16.21 -4.38
CA GLY A 380 8.16 -16.25 -5.79
C GLY A 380 7.52 -14.92 -6.22
N VAL A 381 7.99 -14.40 -7.36
CA VAL A 381 7.57 -13.15 -8.00
C VAL A 381 7.05 -13.49 -9.39
N LYS A 382 5.95 -12.88 -9.82
CA LYS A 382 5.44 -13.07 -11.18
C LYS A 382 6.40 -12.42 -12.16
N ARG A 383 6.90 -13.21 -13.11
CA ARG A 383 7.72 -12.72 -14.20
C ARG A 383 6.87 -12.49 -15.45
N THR A 384 7.06 -11.34 -16.07
CA THR A 384 6.44 -11.03 -17.38
C THR A 384 7.44 -11.29 -18.49
N SER A 385 6.99 -11.51 -19.72
CA SER A 385 7.87 -11.67 -20.89
C SER A 385 8.84 -10.50 -21.03
N LYS A 386 8.38 -9.27 -20.75
CA LYS A 386 9.25 -8.08 -20.75
C LYS A 386 10.35 -8.16 -19.68
N GLN A 387 10.03 -8.59 -18.47
CA GLN A 387 11.01 -8.72 -17.40
C GLN A 387 12.02 -9.83 -17.72
N LEU A 388 11.55 -10.98 -18.18
CA LEU A 388 12.41 -12.09 -18.62
C LEU A 388 13.42 -11.65 -19.69
N LEU A 389 12.96 -10.93 -20.72
CA LEU A 389 13.86 -10.42 -21.77
C LEU A 389 14.88 -9.40 -21.25
N LEU A 390 14.51 -8.56 -20.28
CA LEU A 390 15.45 -7.63 -19.64
C LEU A 390 16.52 -8.39 -18.85
N ASP A 391 16.12 -9.38 -18.05
CA ASP A 391 17.05 -10.15 -17.23
C ASP A 391 18.01 -10.99 -18.09
N ILE A 392 17.53 -11.54 -19.22
CA ILE A 392 18.37 -12.21 -20.22
C ILE A 392 19.36 -11.21 -20.85
N ALA A 393 18.93 -9.99 -21.16
CA ALA A 393 19.82 -8.94 -21.65
C ALA A 393 20.88 -8.53 -20.59
N GLU A 394 20.56 -8.69 -19.31
CA GLU A 394 21.49 -8.52 -18.19
C GLU A 394 22.35 -9.77 -17.88
N GLY A 395 22.29 -10.79 -18.74
CA GLY A 395 23.17 -11.96 -18.68
C GLY A 395 22.59 -13.20 -17.99
N GLU A 396 21.29 -13.23 -17.71
CA GLU A 396 20.62 -14.47 -17.30
C GLU A 396 20.47 -15.43 -18.48
N GLN A 397 20.78 -16.71 -18.24
CA GLN A 397 20.65 -17.78 -19.22
C GLN A 397 19.46 -18.66 -18.84
N CYS A 398 18.45 -18.69 -19.70
CA CYS A 398 17.22 -19.44 -19.46
C CYS A 398 17.15 -20.69 -20.36
N PHE A 399 16.76 -21.82 -19.78
CA PHE A 399 16.68 -23.11 -20.46
C PHE A 399 15.35 -23.80 -20.17
N SER A 400 14.70 -24.28 -21.23
CA SER A 400 13.57 -25.21 -21.16
C SER A 400 14.07 -26.63 -21.00
N LEU A 401 13.51 -27.38 -20.06
CA LEU A 401 13.75 -28.81 -19.93
C LEU A 401 12.70 -29.55 -20.77
N CYS A 402 13.13 -30.28 -21.79
CA CYS A 402 12.25 -30.92 -22.77
C CYS A 402 12.39 -32.45 -22.76
N LYS A 403 11.27 -33.16 -22.80
CA LYS A 403 11.21 -34.61 -22.99
C LYS A 403 10.49 -34.92 -24.31
N GLY A 404 11.27 -35.12 -25.37
CA GLY A 404 10.75 -35.02 -26.73
C GLY A 404 10.37 -33.56 -27.02
N ASP A 405 9.20 -33.34 -27.63
CA ASP A 405 8.72 -32.00 -27.97
C ASP A 405 8.00 -31.29 -26.79
N ALA A 406 7.80 -31.98 -25.66
CA ALA A 406 7.09 -31.42 -24.51
C ALA A 406 8.04 -30.72 -23.53
N GLN A 407 7.75 -29.46 -23.19
CA GLN A 407 8.39 -28.75 -22.08
C GLN A 407 7.89 -29.33 -20.74
N VAL A 408 8.80 -29.89 -19.96
CA VAL A 408 8.51 -30.58 -18.69
C VAL A 408 9.02 -29.81 -17.47
N GLY A 409 9.85 -28.79 -17.69
CA GLY A 409 10.40 -27.92 -16.66
C GLY A 409 11.27 -26.83 -17.27
N PHE A 410 12.02 -26.14 -16.41
CA PHE A 410 12.95 -25.10 -16.81
C PHE A 410 14.01 -24.91 -15.73
N PHE A 411 15.12 -24.28 -16.11
CA PHE A 411 15.98 -23.59 -15.16
C PHE A 411 16.51 -22.29 -15.76
N SER A 412 16.98 -21.40 -14.90
CA SER A 412 17.70 -20.20 -15.27
C SER A 412 18.93 -20.03 -14.38
N ALA A 413 19.99 -19.46 -14.94
CA ALA A 413 21.23 -19.24 -14.21
C ALA A 413 21.91 -17.95 -14.64
N LYS A 414 22.63 -17.32 -13.71
CA LYS A 414 23.32 -16.05 -13.96
C LYS A 414 24.71 -16.07 -13.33
N LYS A 415 25.64 -15.36 -13.97
CA LYS A 415 26.94 -15.07 -13.36
C LYS A 415 26.75 -13.99 -12.29
N ILE A 416 27.12 -14.30 -11.04
CA ILE A 416 27.13 -13.36 -9.93
C ILE A 416 28.59 -13.13 -9.50
N LYS A 417 28.93 -11.88 -9.22
CA LYS A 417 30.23 -11.51 -8.66
C LYS A 417 30.03 -10.94 -7.26
N ASN A 418 30.76 -11.48 -6.28
CA ASN A 418 30.82 -10.89 -4.96
C ASN A 418 31.64 -9.60 -5.04
N GLU A 419 31.03 -8.45 -4.75
CA GLU A 419 31.70 -7.15 -4.84
C GLU A 419 32.80 -6.98 -3.79
N GLU A 420 32.69 -7.62 -2.63
CA GLU A 420 33.67 -7.51 -1.53
C GLU A 420 34.87 -8.42 -1.75
N THR A 421 34.63 -9.68 -2.16
CA THR A 421 35.71 -10.68 -2.32
C THR A 421 36.22 -10.80 -3.74
N GLY A 422 35.51 -10.25 -4.72
CA GLY A 422 35.78 -10.39 -6.16
C GLY A 422 35.48 -11.78 -6.71
N GLU A 423 34.99 -12.69 -5.87
CA GLU A 423 34.73 -14.09 -6.19
C GLU A 423 33.53 -14.25 -7.12
N GLU A 424 33.65 -15.11 -8.12
CA GLU A 424 32.60 -15.35 -9.11
C GLU A 424 31.86 -16.66 -8.80
N PHE A 425 30.54 -16.59 -8.87
CA PHE A 425 29.62 -17.72 -8.71
C PHE A 425 28.78 -17.86 -9.96
N PHE A 426 28.48 -19.09 -10.35
CA PHE A 426 27.36 -19.36 -11.24
C PHE A 426 26.15 -19.69 -10.39
N GLU A 427 25.17 -18.78 -10.37
CA GLU A 427 24.00 -18.86 -9.51
C GLU A 427 22.83 -19.47 -10.28
N LEU A 428 22.19 -20.47 -9.70
CA LEU A 428 20.90 -20.98 -10.18
C LEU A 428 19.80 -20.04 -9.65
N GLU A 429 19.22 -19.26 -10.55
CA GLU A 429 18.19 -18.26 -10.25
C GLU A 429 16.82 -18.94 -10.07
N SER A 430 16.46 -19.83 -10.99
CA SER A 430 15.22 -20.59 -10.90
C SER A 430 15.38 -22.03 -11.43
N LEU A 431 14.64 -22.96 -10.83
CA LEU A 431 14.51 -24.35 -11.30
C LEU A 431 13.09 -24.80 -10.98
N GLY A 432 12.33 -25.15 -12.01
CA GLY A 432 10.94 -25.56 -11.89
C GLY A 432 10.63 -26.82 -12.70
N VAL A 433 9.66 -27.58 -12.21
CA VAL A 433 9.13 -28.77 -12.89
C VAL A 433 7.62 -28.61 -12.94
N SER A 434 7.07 -28.73 -14.16
CA SER A 434 5.63 -28.71 -14.40
C SER A 434 4.93 -29.73 -13.50
N GLU A 435 3.75 -29.39 -12.98
CA GLU A 435 3.04 -30.21 -12.00
C GLU A 435 2.83 -31.66 -12.49
N ALA A 436 2.49 -31.83 -13.77
CA ALA A 436 2.27 -33.14 -14.40
C ALA A 436 3.52 -34.05 -14.39
N PHE A 437 4.72 -33.48 -14.21
CA PHE A 437 5.99 -34.19 -14.31
C PHE A 437 6.79 -34.22 -12.99
N ARG A 438 6.20 -33.72 -11.89
CA ARG A 438 6.83 -33.80 -10.57
C ARG A 438 7.02 -35.25 -10.13
N ASN A 439 8.02 -35.48 -9.27
CA ASN A 439 8.41 -36.80 -8.76
C ASN A 439 8.95 -37.80 -9.82
N GLN A 440 9.20 -37.37 -11.05
CA GLN A 440 9.80 -38.22 -12.10
C GLN A 440 11.33 -38.05 -12.24
N GLY A 441 11.98 -37.42 -11.27
CA GLY A 441 13.43 -37.16 -11.29
C GLY A 441 13.87 -35.92 -12.08
N ILE A 442 12.96 -35.21 -12.75
CA ILE A 442 13.28 -34.07 -13.63
C ILE A 442 14.07 -32.97 -12.92
N GLY A 443 13.69 -32.60 -11.70
CA GLY A 443 14.43 -31.56 -10.95
C GLY A 443 15.88 -31.95 -10.66
N LYS A 444 16.15 -33.24 -10.46
CA LYS A 444 17.52 -33.76 -10.29
C LYS A 444 18.29 -33.64 -11.60
N GLU A 445 17.68 -34.02 -12.72
CA GLU A 445 18.30 -33.92 -14.05
C GLU A 445 18.58 -32.46 -14.42
N GLY A 446 17.62 -31.56 -14.22
CA GLY A 446 17.80 -30.12 -14.45
C GLY A 446 18.95 -29.53 -13.63
N LEU A 447 19.08 -29.91 -12.35
CA LEU A 447 20.20 -29.45 -11.53
C LEU A 447 21.55 -29.99 -12.03
N LEU A 448 21.62 -31.26 -12.46
CA LEU A 448 22.84 -31.83 -13.04
C LEU A 448 23.22 -31.16 -14.37
N MET A 449 22.24 -30.77 -15.19
CA MET A 449 22.48 -29.99 -16.41
C MET A 449 23.02 -28.59 -16.08
N PHE A 450 22.49 -27.93 -15.05
CA PHE A 450 23.05 -26.67 -14.56
C PHE A 450 24.52 -26.83 -14.11
N GLU A 451 24.85 -27.88 -13.36
CA GLU A 451 26.23 -28.15 -12.95
C GLU A 451 27.16 -28.40 -14.15
N GLN A 452 26.66 -29.11 -15.16
CA GLN A 452 27.40 -29.35 -16.40
C GLN A 452 27.63 -28.05 -17.18
N LEU A 453 26.59 -27.24 -17.35
CA LEU A 453 26.67 -25.93 -17.99
C LEU A 453 27.71 -25.05 -17.28
N ALA A 454 27.71 -25.06 -15.95
CA ALA A 454 28.68 -24.31 -15.15
C ALA A 454 30.12 -24.78 -15.42
N ALA A 455 30.34 -26.10 -15.43
CA ALA A 455 31.64 -26.70 -15.70
C ALA A 455 32.14 -26.41 -17.13
N GLU A 456 31.26 -26.47 -18.13
CA GLU A 456 31.57 -26.13 -19.54
C GLU A 456 31.96 -24.66 -19.70
N ASN A 457 31.41 -23.77 -18.87
CA ASN A 457 31.75 -22.35 -18.82
C ASN A 457 32.90 -22.02 -17.83
N GLY A 458 33.52 -23.03 -17.21
CA GLY A 458 34.68 -22.86 -16.34
C GLY A 458 34.38 -22.34 -14.92
N TYR A 459 33.13 -22.47 -14.44
CA TYR A 459 32.77 -22.08 -13.08
C TYR A 459 33.02 -23.22 -12.08
N GLU A 460 33.82 -22.94 -11.05
CA GLU A 460 34.13 -23.90 -9.97
C GLU A 460 33.20 -23.75 -8.75
N LYS A 461 32.46 -22.63 -8.66
CA LYS A 461 31.62 -22.28 -7.51
C LYS A 461 30.20 -22.04 -7.97
N LEU A 462 29.30 -22.84 -7.44
CA LEU A 462 27.87 -22.77 -7.71
C LEU A 462 27.15 -22.23 -6.48
N SER A 463 26.15 -21.40 -6.71
CA SER A 463 25.27 -20.93 -5.64
C SER A 463 23.80 -20.98 -6.05
N MET A 464 22.93 -20.91 -5.04
CA MET A 464 21.50 -20.69 -5.22
C MET A 464 20.89 -20.17 -3.91
N ILE A 465 19.71 -19.57 -4.00
CA ILE A 465 18.91 -19.18 -2.83
C ILE A 465 17.73 -20.13 -2.70
N CYS A 466 17.55 -20.73 -1.52
CA CYS A 466 16.40 -21.60 -1.25
C CYS A 466 15.87 -21.38 0.16
N ALA A 467 14.55 -21.34 0.30
CA ALA A 467 13.89 -21.36 1.60
C ALA A 467 13.96 -22.78 2.19
N ASP A 468 14.23 -22.91 3.49
CA ASP A 468 14.22 -24.22 4.16
C ASP A 468 12.84 -24.89 4.24
N SER A 469 11.78 -24.12 4.03
CA SER A 469 10.42 -24.63 3.83
C SER A 469 10.16 -25.17 2.42
N ASN A 470 11.06 -24.95 1.45
CA ASN A 470 10.92 -25.47 0.10
C ASN A 470 11.46 -26.91 0.04
N PRO A 471 10.64 -27.92 -0.35
CA PRO A 471 11.08 -29.31 -0.43
C PRO A 471 12.30 -29.55 -1.34
N ALA A 472 12.56 -28.65 -2.30
CA ALA A 472 13.73 -28.72 -3.17
C ALA A 472 15.05 -28.68 -2.40
N ILE A 473 15.08 -28.11 -1.19
CA ILE A 473 16.31 -28.03 -0.38
C ILE A 473 16.93 -29.40 -0.10
N TYR A 474 16.10 -30.44 0.10
CA TYR A 474 16.58 -31.81 0.32
C TYR A 474 17.25 -32.40 -0.92
N LEU A 475 16.79 -32.04 -2.12
CA LEU A 475 17.43 -32.45 -3.37
C LEU A 475 18.81 -31.79 -3.49
N TYR A 476 18.90 -30.50 -3.20
CA TYR A 476 20.14 -29.74 -3.26
C TYR A 476 21.18 -30.28 -2.26
N GLU A 477 20.79 -30.49 -1.00
CA GLU A 477 21.65 -31.07 0.03
C GLU A 477 22.15 -32.47 -0.36
N ARG A 478 21.28 -33.33 -0.92
CA ARG A 478 21.67 -34.67 -1.40
C ARG A 478 22.65 -34.65 -2.57
N LEU A 479 22.67 -33.58 -3.37
CA LEU A 479 23.60 -33.40 -4.47
C LEU A 479 24.88 -32.64 -4.06
N GLY A 480 25.04 -32.38 -2.75
CA GLY A 480 26.28 -31.84 -2.18
C GLY A 480 26.30 -30.32 -2.02
N TYR A 481 25.17 -29.63 -2.21
CA TYR A 481 25.05 -28.22 -1.86
C TYR A 481 24.96 -28.08 -0.33
N GLN A 482 25.71 -27.13 0.22
CA GLN A 482 25.75 -26.87 1.66
C GLN A 482 25.16 -25.50 1.96
N LYS A 483 24.46 -25.39 3.09
CA LYS A 483 23.98 -24.10 3.63
C LYS A 483 25.18 -23.27 4.07
N GLU A 484 25.55 -22.28 3.27
CA GLU A 484 26.70 -21.42 3.52
C GLU A 484 26.33 -20.25 4.44
N LYS A 485 25.20 -19.60 4.15
CA LYS A 485 24.77 -18.38 4.88
C LYS A 485 23.25 -18.31 4.98
N MET A 486 22.75 -18.07 6.19
CA MET A 486 21.35 -17.66 6.38
C MET A 486 21.22 -16.19 5.96
N LEU A 487 20.35 -15.91 4.98
CA LEU A 487 20.15 -14.56 4.44
C LEU A 487 19.08 -13.79 5.23
N SER A 488 18.03 -14.49 5.65
CA SER A 488 16.90 -13.90 6.35
C SER A 488 15.96 -14.94 6.96
N THR A 489 15.28 -14.56 8.03
CA THR A 489 14.11 -15.27 8.56
C THR A 489 12.85 -14.49 8.20
N TRP A 490 11.84 -15.21 7.71
CA TRP A 490 10.53 -14.66 7.37
C TRP A 490 9.45 -15.37 8.19
N TYR A 491 8.55 -14.60 8.76
CA TYR A 491 7.38 -15.07 9.50
C TYR A 491 6.15 -14.97 8.59
N MET A 492 5.30 -15.99 8.59
CA MET A 492 4.05 -15.94 7.84
C MET A 492 2.91 -15.57 8.78
N THR A 493 2.12 -14.59 8.36
CA THR A 493 0.95 -14.16 9.12
C THR A 493 -0.24 -15.08 8.83
N ARG A 494 -1.00 -15.39 9.88
CA ARG A 494 -2.34 -16.00 9.79
C ARG A 494 -3.40 -15.01 10.29
N ASP A 495 -4.42 -14.77 9.47
CA ASP A 495 -5.56 -13.92 9.82
C ASP A 495 -6.71 -14.79 10.35
N LYS A 496 -6.84 -14.87 11.68
CA LYS A 496 -7.86 -15.71 12.33
C LYS A 496 -9.29 -15.23 12.04
N LYS A 497 -9.46 -13.93 11.74
CA LYS A 497 -10.77 -13.35 11.44
C LYS A 497 -11.24 -13.76 10.05
N ARG A 498 -10.32 -13.77 9.08
CA ARG A 498 -10.58 -14.28 7.73
C ARG A 498 -10.90 -15.77 7.76
N ASP A 499 -10.16 -16.57 8.52
CA ASP A 499 -10.42 -18.00 8.67
C ASP A 499 -11.85 -18.29 9.18
N LEU A 500 -12.32 -17.54 10.18
CA LEU A 500 -13.67 -17.67 10.73
C LEU A 500 -14.73 -17.31 9.68
N TYR A 501 -14.55 -16.19 8.95
CA TYR A 501 -15.48 -15.76 7.91
C TYR A 501 -15.55 -16.77 6.74
N GLU A 502 -14.42 -17.37 6.35
CA GLU A 502 -14.39 -18.39 5.31
C GLU A 502 -15.01 -19.72 5.76
N GLN A 503 -14.97 -20.04 7.07
CA GLN A 503 -15.67 -21.20 7.63
C GLN A 503 -17.19 -21.00 7.67
N GLU A 504 -17.65 -19.82 8.08
CA GLU A 504 -19.07 -19.47 8.15
C GLU A 504 -19.75 -19.43 6.77
N ASN A 505 -19.03 -19.00 5.71
CA ASN A 505 -19.59 -18.96 4.35
C ASN A 505 -19.49 -20.29 3.59
N LYS A 506 -18.81 -21.30 4.14
CA LYS A 506 -18.74 -22.66 3.59
C LYS A 506 -19.82 -23.59 4.18
N GLN A 507 -20.50 -23.17 5.24
CA GLN A 507 -21.70 -23.80 5.79
C GLN A 507 -22.95 -23.17 5.16
#